data_AF-A0A7S2IF19-F1
#
_entry.id   AF-A0A7S2IF19-F1
#
_cell.length_a   1.000
_cell.length_b   1.000
_cell.length_c   1.000
_cell.angle_alpha   90.00
_cell.angle_beta   90.00
_cell.angle_gamma   90.00
#
_symmetry.space_group_name_H-M   'P 1'
#
loop_
_entity.id
_entity.type
_entity.pdbx_description
1 polymer ?
#
loop_
_entity_poly.entity_id
_entity_poly.type
_entity_poly.pdbx_seq_one_letter_code
_entity_poly.pdbx_strand_id
1 'polypeptide(L)'
;DKERGVVWEEVMILLPHSVRYVMLSATVPNALEFAQWIATLHSQPCHVVYTNYRPTPLTHYMFPAGGNGIYQIVDEKGTFKSDQFTKALAAIKPRAAGEKGRGGEDGGKGSKAKSRGGKGGGEGSDCFKLVQLVVSKGYDPLIVFAFGKTKCMSLAKQMDSLHLNSAEESAMAEQIFKNAIETLTEDDQALPQVTLLLPMIMRGVAVHHSGLLPTLKELVEILFAENLVKLLFAT
;
A
#
# COMPACT_ATOMS: atom_id res chain seq x y z
N ASP A 1 14.63 -13.31 -1.57
CA ASP A 1 14.89 -12.29 -2.61
C ASP A 1 15.95 -12.86 -3.54
N LYS A 2 15.71 -12.99 -4.85
CA LYS A 2 16.64 -13.66 -5.77
C LYS A 2 17.97 -12.93 -5.91
N GLU A 3 17.96 -11.60 -5.78
CA GLU A 3 19.13 -10.76 -6.01
C GLU A 3 19.80 -10.38 -4.70
N ARG A 4 19.01 -10.04 -3.67
CA ARG A 4 19.54 -9.57 -2.37
C ARG A 4 19.70 -10.69 -1.33
N GLY A 5 19.16 -11.89 -1.61
CA GLY A 5 19.18 -13.02 -0.68
C GLY A 5 20.57 -13.58 -0.43
N VAL A 6 21.44 -13.54 -1.45
CA VAL A 6 22.81 -14.08 -1.37
C VAL A 6 23.64 -13.42 -0.27
N VAL A 7 23.44 -12.12 -0.04
CA VAL A 7 24.14 -11.37 1.01
C VAL A 7 23.85 -11.95 2.39
N TRP A 8 22.61 -12.37 2.66
CA TRP A 8 22.25 -12.97 3.95
C TRP A 8 22.92 -14.34 4.13
N GLU A 9 22.95 -15.15 3.09
CA GLU A 9 23.58 -16.47 3.11
C GLU A 9 25.10 -16.37 3.32
N GLU A 10 25.78 -15.49 2.57
CA GLU A 10 27.21 -15.25 2.69
C GLU A 10 27.59 -14.73 4.09
N VAL A 11 26.84 -13.76 4.61
CA VAL A 11 27.07 -13.24 5.97
C VAL A 11 26.93 -14.34 7.01
N MET A 12 25.91 -15.19 6.88
CA MET A 12 25.73 -16.31 7.81
C MET A 12 26.91 -17.29 7.74
N ILE A 13 27.34 -17.69 6.54
CA ILE A 13 28.48 -18.60 6.33
C ILE A 13 29.81 -18.03 6.85
N LEU A 14 30.08 -16.75 6.62
CA LEU A 14 31.37 -16.13 6.94
C LEU A 14 31.49 -15.69 8.40
N LEU A 15 30.39 -15.68 9.16
CA LEU A 15 30.42 -15.29 10.57
C LEU A 15 31.25 -16.28 11.39
N PRO A 16 32.08 -15.79 12.35
CA PRO A 16 32.87 -16.67 13.20
C PRO A 16 32.00 -17.66 13.96
N HIS A 17 32.47 -18.90 14.09
CA HIS A 17 31.74 -19.93 14.84
C HIS A 17 31.45 -19.54 16.29
N SER A 18 32.16 -18.62 16.93
CA SER A 18 31.86 -18.19 18.30
C SER A 18 30.59 -17.34 18.44
N VAL A 19 30.06 -16.77 17.36
CA VAL A 19 28.90 -15.87 17.37
C VAL A 19 27.61 -16.65 17.59
N ARG A 20 26.66 -16.06 18.33
CA ARG A 20 25.29 -16.59 18.49
C ARG A 20 24.32 -15.77 17.67
N TYR A 21 23.33 -16.43 17.09
CA TYR A 21 22.32 -15.82 16.23
C TYR A 21 21.04 -15.52 17.01
N VAL A 22 20.43 -14.37 16.70
CA VAL A 22 19.03 -14.09 16.99
C VAL A 22 18.37 -13.76 15.65
N MET A 23 17.40 -14.58 15.24
CA MET A 23 16.81 -14.52 13.90
C MET A 23 15.31 -14.27 14.02
N LEU A 24 14.89 -13.09 13.57
CA LEU A 24 13.48 -12.68 13.55
C LEU A 24 12.94 -12.87 12.13
N SER A 25 11.92 -13.70 11.97
CA SER A 25 11.35 -14.04 10.67
C SER A 25 9.83 -14.04 10.72
N ALA A 26 9.21 -13.90 9.55
CA ALA A 26 7.80 -14.20 9.36
C ALA A 26 7.54 -15.71 9.51
N THR A 27 6.26 -16.08 9.59
CA THR A 27 5.84 -17.49 9.64
C THR A 27 6.19 -18.20 8.34
N VAL A 28 7.18 -19.10 8.39
CA VAL A 28 7.60 -19.94 7.25
C VAL A 28 7.49 -21.42 7.61
N PRO A 29 7.02 -22.29 6.69
CA PRO A 29 6.78 -23.70 7.00
C PRO A 29 8.07 -24.51 7.21
N ASN A 30 9.19 -24.08 6.61
CA ASN A 30 10.46 -24.79 6.63
C ASN A 30 11.46 -24.25 7.67
N ALA A 31 10.98 -23.66 8.76
CA ALA A 31 11.83 -23.06 9.80
C ALA A 31 12.83 -24.06 10.42
N LEU A 32 12.45 -25.34 10.53
CA LEU A 32 13.33 -26.40 11.04
C LEU A 32 14.50 -26.71 10.10
N GLU A 33 14.26 -26.75 8.79
CA GLU A 33 15.33 -26.99 7.80
C GLU A 33 16.37 -25.87 7.88
N PHE A 34 15.90 -24.62 8.00
CA PHE A 34 16.78 -23.46 8.15
C PHE A 34 17.62 -23.53 9.43
N ALA A 35 17.01 -23.90 10.57
CA ALA A 35 17.74 -24.07 11.82
C ALA A 35 18.75 -25.23 11.78
N GLN A 36 18.43 -26.33 11.10
CA GLN A 36 19.34 -27.45 10.89
C GLN A 36 20.55 -27.04 10.05
N TRP A 37 20.34 -26.23 9.02
CA TRP A 37 21.43 -25.68 8.21
C TRP A 37 22.38 -24.82 9.05
N ILE A 38 21.86 -23.87 9.84
CA ILE A 38 22.66 -23.04 10.75
C ILE A 38 23.40 -23.90 11.78
N ALA A 39 22.71 -24.89 12.36
CA ALA A 39 23.30 -25.77 13.37
C ALA A 39 24.45 -26.60 12.80
N THR A 40 24.33 -27.08 11.57
CA THR A 40 25.37 -27.81 10.86
C THR A 40 26.54 -26.90 10.51
N LEU A 41 26.26 -25.72 9.97
CA LEU A 41 27.24 -24.74 9.50
C LEU A 41 28.16 -24.23 10.63
N HIS A 42 27.59 -23.94 11.81
CA HIS A 42 28.37 -23.41 12.95
C HIS A 42 28.65 -24.43 14.06
N SER A 43 28.21 -25.69 13.90
CA SER A 43 28.32 -26.75 14.93
C SER A 43 27.74 -26.30 16.29
N GLN A 44 26.55 -25.69 16.27
CA GLN A 44 25.90 -25.12 17.45
C GLN A 44 24.42 -25.41 17.52
N PRO A 45 23.82 -25.54 18.72
CA PRO A 45 22.38 -25.63 18.85
C PRO A 45 21.68 -24.40 18.27
N CYS A 46 20.69 -24.62 17.41
CA CYS A 46 19.82 -23.58 16.88
C CYS A 46 18.37 -23.91 17.26
N HIS A 47 17.79 -23.08 18.14
CA HIS A 47 16.41 -23.28 18.60
C HIS A 47 15.41 -22.62 17.65
N VAL A 48 14.25 -23.24 17.47
CA VAL A 48 13.12 -22.68 16.72
C VAL A 48 11.97 -22.42 17.67
N VAL A 49 11.55 -21.15 17.75
CA VAL A 49 10.32 -20.75 18.42
C VAL A 49 9.34 -20.34 17.33
N TYR A 50 8.29 -21.13 17.14
CA TYR A 50 7.31 -20.95 16.08
C TYR A 50 5.92 -20.68 16.67
N THR A 51 5.16 -19.77 16.04
CA THR A 51 3.79 -19.49 16.46
C THR A 51 2.92 -19.07 15.28
N ASN A 52 1.68 -19.55 15.27
CA ASN A 52 0.61 -19.06 14.39
C ASN A 52 -0.31 -18.06 15.11
N TYR A 53 0.01 -17.70 16.35
CA TYR A 53 -0.78 -16.76 17.13
C TYR A 53 -0.76 -15.38 16.48
N ARG A 54 -1.95 -14.83 16.25
CA ARG A 54 -2.14 -13.48 15.74
C ARG A 54 -2.92 -12.66 16.78
N PRO A 55 -2.32 -11.59 17.35
CA PRO A 55 -2.98 -10.77 18.37
C PRO A 55 -4.30 -10.13 17.92
N THR A 56 -4.34 -9.66 16.67
CA THR A 56 -5.54 -9.05 16.07
C THR A 56 -6.06 -9.96 14.96
N PRO A 57 -7.19 -10.67 15.17
CA PRO A 57 -7.80 -11.52 14.16
C PRO A 57 -8.09 -10.75 12.86
N LEU A 58 -7.94 -11.41 11.71
CA LEU A 58 -8.22 -10.81 10.41
C LEU A 58 -9.57 -11.27 9.89
N THR A 59 -10.30 -10.33 9.29
CA THR A 59 -11.48 -10.61 8.47
C THR A 59 -11.15 -10.24 7.03
N HIS A 60 -11.43 -11.13 6.08
CA HIS A 60 -11.15 -10.89 4.67
C HIS A 60 -12.43 -10.54 3.91
N TYR A 61 -12.37 -9.44 3.15
CA TYR A 61 -13.46 -8.96 2.32
C TYR A 61 -13.05 -8.94 0.84
N MET A 62 -14.04 -9.14 -0.05
CA MET A 62 -13.91 -8.88 -1.48
C MET A 62 -14.73 -7.67 -1.88
N PHE A 63 -14.15 -6.79 -2.70
CA PHE A 63 -14.85 -5.69 -3.37
C PHE A 63 -14.82 -5.94 -4.89
N PRO A 64 -15.93 -6.38 -5.50
CA PRO A 64 -16.00 -6.64 -6.94
C PRO A 64 -15.87 -5.37 -7.76
N ALA A 65 -15.10 -5.42 -8.86
CA ALA A 65 -14.95 -4.29 -9.78
C ALA A 65 -16.32 -3.89 -10.38
N GLY A 66 -16.63 -2.58 -10.35
CA GLY A 66 -17.93 -2.03 -10.73
C GLY A 66 -19.08 -2.34 -9.76
N GLY A 67 -18.79 -2.98 -8.63
CA GLY A 67 -19.71 -3.20 -7.52
C GLY A 67 -19.79 -2.02 -6.55
N ASN A 68 -20.72 -2.08 -5.60
CA ASN A 68 -20.93 -1.04 -4.58
C ASN A 68 -20.84 -1.59 -3.15
N GLY A 69 -20.40 -2.85 -2.97
CA GLY A 69 -20.43 -3.53 -1.67
C GLY A 69 -19.21 -4.40 -1.42
N ILE A 70 -18.91 -4.61 -0.14
CA ILE A 70 -17.89 -5.54 0.34
C ILE A 70 -18.54 -6.83 0.82
N TYR A 71 -17.92 -7.97 0.51
CA TYR A 71 -18.41 -9.31 0.85
C TYR A 71 -17.41 -9.97 1.77
N GLN A 72 -17.80 -10.32 2.99
CA GLN A 72 -16.93 -11.01 3.93
C GLN A 72 -16.75 -12.47 3.50
N ILE A 73 -15.56 -12.82 3.04
CA ILE A 73 -15.23 -14.17 2.52
C ILE A 73 -14.51 -15.04 3.55
N VAL A 74 -13.85 -14.46 4.55
CA VAL A 74 -13.25 -15.18 5.67
C VAL A 74 -13.54 -14.39 6.93
N ASP A 75 -14.02 -15.05 7.98
CA ASP A 75 -14.24 -14.44 9.29
C ASP A 75 -13.01 -14.48 10.20
N GLU A 76 -13.12 -13.86 11.37
CA GLU A 76 -12.07 -13.79 12.39
C GLU A 76 -11.60 -15.16 12.90
N LYS A 77 -12.41 -16.22 12.71
CA LYS A 77 -12.08 -17.60 13.07
C LYS A 77 -11.36 -18.33 11.95
N GLY A 78 -11.13 -17.69 10.81
CA GLY A 78 -10.56 -18.31 9.62
C GLY A 78 -11.56 -19.15 8.81
N THR A 79 -12.86 -19.02 9.06
CA THR A 79 -13.88 -19.80 8.35
C THR A 79 -14.17 -19.18 6.99
N PHE A 80 -14.00 -19.96 5.93
CA PHE A 80 -14.30 -19.52 4.57
C PHE A 80 -15.81 -19.55 4.28
N LYS A 81 -16.37 -18.42 3.87
CA LYS A 81 -17.79 -18.22 3.53
C LYS A 81 -18.01 -18.38 2.04
N SER A 82 -18.20 -19.64 1.61
CA SER A 82 -18.37 -19.98 0.19
C SER A 82 -19.56 -19.26 -0.47
N ASP A 83 -20.65 -19.02 0.26
CA ASP A 83 -21.83 -18.33 -0.27
C ASP A 83 -21.53 -16.85 -0.58
N GLN A 84 -20.79 -16.17 0.29
CA GLN A 84 -20.35 -14.79 0.11
C GLN A 84 -19.35 -14.67 -1.02
N PHE A 85 -18.45 -15.65 -1.16
CA PHE A 85 -17.52 -15.73 -2.27
C PHE A 85 -18.23 -15.85 -3.61
N THR A 86 -19.20 -16.76 -3.73
CA THR A 86 -20.02 -16.92 -4.96
C THR A 86 -20.80 -15.64 -5.28
N LYS A 87 -21.39 -14.98 -4.27
CA LYS A 87 -22.07 -13.68 -4.44
C LYS A 87 -21.13 -12.59 -4.94
N ALA A 88 -19.92 -12.51 -4.38
CA ALA A 88 -18.90 -11.55 -4.79
C ALA A 88 -18.49 -11.76 -6.25
N LEU A 89 -18.29 -13.01 -6.68
CA LEU A 89 -17.96 -13.34 -8.07
C LEU A 89 -19.09 -12.98 -9.03
N ALA A 90 -20.34 -13.28 -8.67
CA ALA A 90 -21.51 -12.93 -9.49
C ALA A 90 -21.72 -11.41 -9.64
N ALA A 91 -21.22 -10.62 -8.68
CA ALA A 91 -21.30 -9.16 -8.69
C ALA A 91 -20.22 -8.47 -9.54
N ILE A 92 -19.25 -9.22 -10.08
CA ILE A 92 -18.24 -8.67 -11.00
C ILE A 92 -18.94 -8.28 -12.30
N LYS A 93 -19.02 -6.97 -12.58
CA LYS A 93 -19.52 -6.51 -13.88
C LYS A 93 -18.42 -6.67 -14.93
N PRO A 94 -18.68 -7.35 -16.05
CA PRO A 94 -17.71 -7.41 -17.13
C PRO A 94 -17.43 -5.98 -17.61
N ARG A 95 -16.16 -5.60 -17.61
CA ARG A 95 -15.70 -4.34 -18.19
C ARG A 95 -16.08 -4.37 -19.67
N ALA A 96 -16.90 -3.43 -20.14
CA ALA A 96 -17.36 -3.41 -21.52
C ALA A 96 -16.16 -3.53 -22.47
N ALA A 97 -16.10 -4.61 -23.24
CA ALA A 97 -15.06 -4.87 -24.23
C ALA A 97 -15.26 -3.91 -25.41
N GLY A 98 -14.73 -2.70 -25.29
CA GLY A 98 -14.85 -1.64 -26.27
C GLY A 98 -13.51 -0.99 -26.59
N GLU A 99 -12.50 -1.80 -26.93
CA GLU A 99 -11.27 -1.35 -27.62
C GLU A 99 -10.49 -2.57 -28.14
N LYS A 100 -11.14 -3.40 -28.96
CA LYS A 100 -10.40 -4.26 -29.89
C LYS A 100 -10.23 -3.48 -31.18
N GLY A 101 -9.00 -3.02 -31.43
CA GLY A 101 -8.58 -2.39 -32.67
C GLY A 101 -8.97 -3.25 -33.87
N ARG A 102 -9.82 -2.69 -34.73
CA ARG A 102 -9.97 -3.17 -36.10
C ARG A 102 -8.74 -2.68 -36.86
N GLY A 103 -7.89 -3.63 -37.23
CA GLY A 103 -6.83 -3.40 -38.21
C GLY A 103 -7.42 -2.95 -39.54
N GLY A 104 -6.83 -1.91 -40.09
CA GLY A 104 -7.04 -1.39 -41.44
C GLY A 104 -5.88 -0.44 -41.73
N GLU A 105 -4.97 -0.89 -42.60
CA GLU A 105 -3.97 -0.06 -43.26
C GLU A 105 -4.65 1.10 -44.00
N ASP A 106 -4.10 2.32 -43.89
CA ASP A 106 -3.58 3.12 -45.02
C ASP A 106 -3.31 4.57 -44.55
N GLY A 107 -2.44 5.27 -45.27
CA GLY A 107 -1.67 6.43 -44.81
C GLY A 107 -2.42 7.75 -44.56
N GLY A 108 -1.68 8.73 -44.02
CA GLY A 108 -2.11 10.13 -44.06
C GLY A 108 -1.65 11.01 -42.91
N LYS A 109 -0.81 12.01 -43.25
CA LYS A 109 -0.37 13.12 -42.41
C LYS A 109 -1.51 13.84 -41.65
N GLY A 110 -1.21 14.22 -40.41
CA GLY A 110 -1.64 15.49 -39.81
C GLY A 110 -2.95 15.47 -39.02
N SER A 111 -2.86 15.70 -37.70
CA SER A 111 -3.60 16.74 -36.97
C SER A 111 -3.61 16.47 -35.46
N LYS A 112 -3.62 17.57 -34.70
CA LYS A 112 -3.59 17.70 -33.24
C LYS A 112 -4.54 16.70 -32.53
N ALA A 113 -3.97 15.77 -31.76
CA ALA A 113 -4.71 14.97 -30.81
C ALA A 113 -5.08 15.81 -29.57
N LYS A 114 -6.27 16.43 -29.61
CA LYS A 114 -6.98 16.86 -28.40
C LYS A 114 -7.24 15.62 -27.56
N SER A 115 -6.60 15.55 -26.39
CA SER A 115 -6.98 14.67 -25.27
C SER A 115 -8.45 14.93 -24.94
N ARG A 116 -9.34 14.12 -25.51
CA ARG A 116 -10.76 14.10 -25.16
C ARG A 116 -10.91 13.13 -24.00
N GLY A 117 -10.98 13.70 -22.81
CA GLY A 117 -11.38 13.00 -21.60
C GLY A 117 -12.69 12.25 -21.85
N GLY A 118 -12.63 10.92 -21.68
CA GLY A 118 -13.79 10.05 -21.58
C GLY A 118 -14.58 10.43 -20.33
N LYS A 119 -15.57 11.29 -20.51
CA LYS A 119 -16.56 11.68 -19.51
C LYS A 119 -17.54 10.53 -19.33
N GLY A 120 -17.13 9.50 -18.58
CA GLY A 120 -18.04 8.51 -18.00
C GLY A 120 -18.76 9.16 -16.81
N GLY A 121 -20.09 9.17 -16.84
CA GLY A 121 -20.91 9.89 -15.88
C GLY A 121 -20.84 9.34 -14.44
N GLY A 122 -20.78 10.28 -13.50
CA GLY A 122 -21.54 10.25 -12.24
C GLY A 122 -21.01 9.42 -11.07
N GLU A 123 -20.33 8.30 -11.28
CA GLU A 123 -19.88 7.43 -10.19
C GLU A 123 -18.35 7.47 -10.06
N GLY A 124 -17.84 7.86 -8.88
CA GLY A 124 -16.42 7.87 -8.57
C GLY A 124 -15.73 6.52 -8.84
N SER A 125 -14.39 6.52 -8.92
CA SER A 125 -13.63 5.30 -9.18
C SER A 125 -13.93 4.20 -8.14
N ASP A 126 -13.76 2.93 -8.51
CA ASP A 126 -13.94 1.80 -7.59
C ASP A 126 -13.11 1.95 -6.31
N CYS A 127 -11.90 2.52 -6.41
CA CYS A 127 -11.05 2.83 -5.26
C CYS A 127 -11.68 3.91 -4.37
N PHE A 128 -12.20 4.99 -4.95
CA PHE A 128 -12.88 6.05 -4.20
C PHE A 128 -14.11 5.51 -3.47
N LYS A 129 -14.95 4.73 -4.17
CA LYS A 129 -16.13 4.09 -3.58
C LYS A 129 -15.75 3.18 -2.41
N LEU A 130 -14.70 2.37 -2.56
CA LEU A 130 -14.24 1.47 -1.51
C LEU A 130 -13.73 2.24 -0.30
N VAL A 131 -12.88 3.26 -0.50
CA VAL A 131 -12.37 4.10 0.59
C VAL A 131 -13.53 4.77 1.32
N GLN A 132 -14.47 5.39 0.60
CA GLN A 132 -15.64 6.05 1.20
C GLN A 132 -16.51 5.06 1.99
N LEU A 133 -16.74 3.86 1.46
CA LEU A 133 -17.49 2.82 2.15
C LEU A 133 -16.79 2.36 3.44
N VAL A 134 -15.47 2.20 3.43
CA VAL A 134 -14.71 1.74 4.59
C VAL A 134 -14.59 2.84 5.65
N VAL A 135 -14.35 4.08 5.24
CA VAL A 135 -14.34 5.26 6.13
C VAL A 135 -15.72 5.47 6.76
N SER A 136 -16.82 5.38 6.01
CA SER A 136 -18.17 5.52 6.59
C SER A 136 -18.53 4.43 7.61
N LYS A 137 -17.79 3.32 7.64
CA LYS A 137 -17.92 2.25 8.63
C LYS A 137 -17.03 2.46 9.87
N GLY A 138 -16.21 3.51 9.90
CA GLY A 138 -15.26 3.79 10.99
C GLY A 138 -14.10 2.80 11.04
N TYR A 139 -13.61 2.37 9.87
CA TYR A 139 -12.49 1.43 9.73
C TYR A 139 -11.17 2.13 9.37
N ASP A 140 -11.07 3.44 9.58
CA ASP A 140 -9.81 4.18 9.55
C ASP A 140 -8.97 3.93 10.81
N PRO A 141 -7.63 4.01 10.72
CA PRO A 141 -6.81 4.35 9.54
C PRO A 141 -6.70 3.20 8.51
N LEU A 142 -6.51 3.55 7.23
CA LEU A 142 -6.43 2.62 6.10
C LEU A 142 -5.07 2.67 5.41
N ILE A 143 -4.56 1.49 5.02
CA ILE A 143 -3.43 1.36 4.09
C ILE A 143 -3.92 0.72 2.79
N VAL A 144 -3.77 1.43 1.67
CA VAL A 144 -4.07 0.96 0.33
C VAL A 144 -2.76 0.63 -0.38
N PHE A 145 -2.47 -0.66 -0.52
CA PHE A 145 -1.31 -1.11 -1.28
C PHE A 145 -1.55 -1.01 -2.77
N ALA A 146 -0.61 -0.39 -3.48
CA ALA A 146 -0.60 -0.33 -4.93
C ALA A 146 0.81 -0.54 -5.48
N PHE A 147 0.95 -1.45 -6.45
CA PHE A 147 2.23 -1.70 -7.08
C PHE A 147 2.59 -0.57 -8.06
N GLY A 148 3.52 0.29 -7.63
CA GLY A 148 4.12 1.33 -8.46
C GLY A 148 3.90 2.74 -7.93
N LYS A 149 4.97 3.55 -7.99
CA LYS A 149 5.02 4.94 -7.50
C LYS A 149 3.94 5.81 -8.16
N THR A 150 3.87 5.78 -9.49
CA THR A 150 2.88 6.51 -10.29
C THR A 150 1.45 6.07 -9.97
N LYS A 151 1.24 4.79 -9.65
CA LYS A 151 -0.07 4.27 -9.33
C LYS A 151 -0.56 4.76 -7.97
N CYS A 152 0.31 4.77 -6.96
CA CYS A 152 0.01 5.35 -5.64
C CYS A 152 -0.44 6.81 -5.79
N MET A 153 0.31 7.62 -6.53
CA MET A 153 -0.08 9.01 -6.75
C MET A 153 -1.39 9.16 -7.52
N SER A 154 -1.60 8.35 -8.56
CA SER A 154 -2.84 8.37 -9.34
C SER A 154 -4.07 8.02 -8.50
N LEU A 155 -3.93 7.10 -7.53
CA LEU A 155 -5.01 6.73 -6.62
C LEU A 155 -5.24 7.81 -5.54
N ALA A 156 -4.17 8.35 -4.96
CA ALA A 156 -4.26 9.45 -4.00
C ALA A 156 -4.98 10.67 -4.59
N LYS A 157 -4.67 11.02 -5.85
CA LYS A 157 -5.35 12.12 -6.55
C LYS A 157 -6.85 11.88 -6.77
N GLN A 158 -7.30 10.64 -6.85
CA GLN A 158 -8.74 10.34 -6.92
C GLN A 158 -9.46 10.67 -5.61
N MET A 159 -8.73 10.88 -4.52
CA MET A 159 -9.26 11.25 -3.21
C MET A 159 -9.28 12.76 -2.99
N ASP A 160 -9.09 13.61 -4.02
CA ASP A 160 -8.99 15.08 -3.88
C ASP A 160 -10.21 15.72 -3.18
N SER A 161 -11.40 15.13 -3.30
CA SER A 161 -12.62 15.59 -2.63
C SER A 161 -12.82 15.04 -1.21
N LEU A 162 -11.95 14.13 -0.75
CA LEU A 162 -12.06 13.49 0.55
C LEU A 162 -11.25 14.26 1.59
N HIS A 163 -11.91 14.64 2.68
CA HIS A 163 -11.31 15.28 3.86
C HIS A 163 -11.56 14.38 5.07
N LEU A 164 -10.49 13.78 5.60
CA LEU A 164 -10.52 12.86 6.74
C LEU A 164 -10.08 13.52 8.05
N ASN A 165 -9.44 14.68 7.96
CA ASN A 165 -9.02 15.45 9.13
C ASN A 165 -10.03 16.53 9.48
N SER A 166 -10.19 16.77 10.78
CA SER A 166 -10.82 17.97 11.33
C SER A 166 -9.96 19.21 11.04
N ALA A 167 -10.52 20.40 11.28
CA ALA A 167 -9.75 21.64 11.15
C ALA A 167 -8.54 21.68 12.09
N GLU A 168 -8.68 21.15 13.31
CA GLU A 168 -7.61 21.08 14.31
C GLU A 168 -6.51 20.10 13.90
N GLU A 169 -6.88 18.90 13.45
CA GLU A 169 -5.94 17.89 12.94
C GLU A 169 -5.21 18.39 11.70
N SER A 170 -5.92 19.08 10.79
CA SER A 170 -5.32 19.68 9.59
C SER A 170 -4.28 20.73 9.96
N ALA A 171 -4.56 21.60 10.93
CA ALA A 171 -3.63 22.63 11.38
C ALA A 171 -2.40 22.01 12.08
N MET A 172 -2.62 20.98 12.89
CA MET A 172 -1.53 20.24 13.55
C MET A 172 -0.62 19.56 12.53
N ALA A 173 -1.21 18.85 11.56
CA ALA A 173 -0.46 18.18 10.50
C ALA A 173 0.35 19.17 9.64
N GLU A 174 -0.21 20.34 9.34
CA GLU A 174 0.49 21.42 8.64
C GLU A 174 1.69 21.94 9.43
N GLN A 175 1.55 22.17 10.74
CA GLN A 175 2.63 22.64 11.59
C GLN A 175 3.77 21.63 11.68
N ILE A 176 3.45 20.35 11.90
CA ILE A 176 4.45 19.27 11.92
C ILE A 176 5.16 19.18 10.56
N PHE A 177 4.41 19.28 9.46
CA PHE A 177 4.98 19.25 8.12
C PHE A 177 5.96 20.41 7.89
N LYS A 178 5.54 21.64 8.22
CA LYS A 178 6.38 22.85 8.06
C LYS A 178 7.67 22.74 8.85
N ASN A 179 7.60 22.39 10.12
CA ASN A 179 8.78 22.21 10.97
C ASN A 179 9.74 21.15 10.41
N ALA A 180 9.22 20.07 9.83
CA ALA A 180 10.05 19.02 9.24
C ALA A 180 10.75 19.48 7.95
N ILE A 181 10.06 20.21 7.08
CA ILE A 181 10.63 20.67 5.80
C ILE A 181 11.58 21.86 5.95
N GLU A 182 11.52 22.61 7.06
CA GLU A 182 12.47 23.70 7.36
C GLU A 182 13.92 23.21 7.46
N THR A 183 14.13 21.90 7.68
CA THR A 183 15.46 21.28 7.64
C THR A 183 16.03 21.11 6.23
N LEU A 184 15.19 21.25 5.19
CA LEU A 184 15.57 21.13 3.79
C LEU A 184 16.01 22.48 3.21
N THR A 185 16.81 22.44 2.15
CA THR A 185 17.18 23.64 1.37
C THR A 185 15.97 24.24 0.66
N GLU A 186 16.02 25.52 0.28
CA GLU A 186 14.93 26.17 -0.45
C GLU A 186 14.61 25.47 -1.78
N ASP A 187 15.64 24.99 -2.49
CA ASP A 187 15.49 24.21 -3.73
C ASP A 187 14.75 22.89 -3.48
N ASP A 188 15.07 22.20 -2.38
CA ASP A 188 14.40 20.94 -2.00
C ASP A 188 12.96 21.17 -1.57
N GLN A 189 12.68 22.26 -0.85
CA GLN A 189 11.31 22.65 -0.47
C GLN A 189 10.43 22.96 -1.69
N ALA A 190 11.03 23.48 -2.77
CA ALA A 190 10.33 23.76 -4.02
C ALA A 190 10.02 22.50 -4.86
N LEU A 191 10.51 21.31 -4.47
CA LEU A 191 10.29 20.09 -5.23
C LEU A 191 8.80 19.74 -5.32
N PRO A 192 8.31 19.26 -6.48
CA PRO A 192 6.90 18.89 -6.67
C PRO A 192 6.38 17.89 -5.63
N GLN A 193 7.22 16.95 -5.17
CA GLN A 193 6.82 15.98 -4.16
C GLN A 193 6.53 16.61 -2.79
N VAL A 194 7.23 17.69 -2.42
CA VAL A 194 6.99 18.40 -1.15
C VAL A 194 5.69 19.20 -1.26
N THR A 195 5.58 20.00 -2.31
CA THR A 195 4.43 20.89 -2.54
C THR A 195 3.12 20.15 -2.77
N LEU A 196 3.15 18.97 -3.39
CA LEU A 196 1.96 18.13 -3.59
C LEU A 196 1.55 17.35 -2.34
N LEU A 197 2.49 17.05 -1.43
CA LEU A 197 2.22 16.20 -0.28
C LEU A 197 1.51 16.96 0.84
N LEU A 198 1.85 18.23 1.07
CA LEU A 198 1.23 19.05 2.13
C LEU A 198 -0.31 19.13 2.00
N PRO A 199 -0.90 19.48 0.84
CA PRO A 199 -2.37 19.51 0.70
C PRO A 199 -3.03 18.14 0.84
N MET A 200 -2.31 17.04 0.65
CA MET A 200 -2.84 15.69 0.91
C MET A 200 -2.85 15.42 2.41
N ILE A 201 -1.72 15.68 3.08
CA ILE A 201 -1.55 15.45 4.53
C ILE A 201 -2.58 16.25 5.33
N MET A 202 -2.81 17.51 4.97
CA MET A 202 -3.84 18.35 5.61
C MET A 202 -5.24 17.72 5.52
N ARG A 203 -5.52 16.93 4.48
CA ARG A 203 -6.79 16.19 4.31
C ARG A 203 -6.78 14.82 4.97
N GLY A 204 -5.69 14.40 5.61
CA GLY A 204 -5.52 13.07 6.19
C GLY A 204 -5.20 11.98 5.17
N VAL A 205 -4.69 12.36 3.99
CA VAL A 205 -4.30 11.42 2.91
C VAL A 205 -2.80 11.55 2.66
N ALA A 206 -2.09 10.45 2.46
CA ALA A 206 -0.68 10.50 2.05
C ALA A 206 -0.30 9.38 1.09
N VAL A 207 0.86 9.52 0.46
CA VAL A 207 1.53 8.46 -0.30
C VAL A 207 2.81 8.06 0.42
N HIS A 208 3.19 6.78 0.33
CA HIS A 208 4.45 6.27 0.86
C HIS A 208 5.07 5.29 -0.14
N HIS A 209 6.24 5.62 -0.65
CA HIS A 209 6.96 4.74 -1.57
C HIS A 209 8.45 5.08 -1.59
N SER A 210 9.26 4.17 -2.14
CA SER A 210 10.72 4.32 -2.23
C SER A 210 11.21 5.53 -3.06
N GLY A 211 10.33 6.19 -3.81
CA GLY A 211 10.68 7.40 -4.56
C GLY A 211 10.52 8.73 -3.80
N LEU A 212 10.04 8.73 -2.56
CA LEU A 212 9.98 9.95 -1.74
C LEU A 212 11.34 10.25 -1.12
N LEU A 213 11.61 11.52 -0.84
CA LEU A 213 12.77 11.90 -0.02
C LEU A 213 12.72 11.18 1.34
N PRO A 214 13.87 10.75 1.90
CA PRO A 214 13.93 10.11 3.21
C PRO A 214 13.16 10.88 4.30
N THR A 215 13.39 12.21 4.39
CA THR A 215 12.70 13.08 5.36
C THR A 215 11.17 13.05 5.19
N LEU A 216 10.67 13.02 3.95
CA LEU A 216 9.23 12.95 3.70
C LEU A 216 8.65 11.57 4.03
N LYS A 217 9.43 10.49 3.83
CA LYS A 217 8.99 9.13 4.22
C LYS A 217 8.82 9.03 5.72
N GLU A 218 9.83 9.46 6.46
CA GLU A 218 9.81 9.45 7.93
C GLU A 218 8.67 10.33 8.46
N LEU A 219 8.48 11.51 7.89
CA LEU A 219 7.37 12.40 8.23
C LEU A 219 5.99 11.74 8.01
N VAL A 220 5.79 11.08 6.87
CA VAL A 220 4.52 10.37 6.60
C VAL A 220 4.32 9.20 7.58
N GLU A 221 5.38 8.48 7.94
CA GLU A 221 5.33 7.41 8.95
C GLU A 221 4.94 7.95 10.34
N ILE A 222 5.51 9.08 10.76
CA ILE A 222 5.15 9.76 12.01
C ILE A 222 3.68 10.20 11.98
N LEU A 223 3.26 10.91 10.93
CA LEU A 223 1.89 11.40 10.83
C LEU A 223 0.86 10.27 10.76
N PHE A 224 1.22 9.12 10.19
CA PHE A 224 0.37 7.92 10.19
C PHE A 224 0.28 7.30 11.59
N ALA A 225 1.40 7.20 12.31
CA ALA A 225 1.44 6.70 13.69
C ALA A 225 0.63 7.59 14.66
N GLU A 226 0.65 8.90 14.45
CA GLU A 226 -0.12 9.90 15.23
C GLU A 226 -1.57 10.06 14.74
N ASN A 227 -2.05 9.23 13.81
CA ASN A 227 -3.41 9.26 13.25
C ASN A 227 -3.79 10.59 12.55
N LEU A 228 -2.80 11.39 12.13
CA LEU A 228 -2.97 12.60 11.32
C LEU A 228 -3.02 12.28 9.82
N VAL A 229 -2.54 11.11 9.42
CA VAL A 229 -2.81 10.50 8.11
C VAL A 229 -3.72 9.28 8.34
N LYS A 230 -4.97 9.38 7.88
CA LYS A 230 -5.98 8.32 8.01
C LYS A 230 -6.09 7.42 6.79
N LEU A 231 -5.56 7.85 5.64
CA LEU A 231 -5.51 7.06 4.40
C LEU A 231 -4.12 7.13 3.78
N LEU A 232 -3.44 5.98 3.72
CA LEU A 232 -2.09 5.85 3.20
C LEU A 232 -2.06 5.00 1.92
N PHE A 233 -1.57 5.54 0.81
CA PHE A 233 -1.27 4.76 -0.39
C PHE A 233 0.18 4.32 -0.40
N ALA A 234 0.44 3.01 -0.28
CA ALA A 234 1.79 2.48 -0.07
C ALA A 234 2.25 1.48 -1.15
N THR A 235 3.56 1.43 -1.40
CA THR A 235 4.22 0.36 -2.18
C THR A 235 4.96 -0.61 -1.29
#